data_AF-A0A3A5H638-F1
#
_entry.id   AF-A0A3A5H638-F1
#
_cell.length_a   1.000
_cell.length_b   1.000
_cell.length_c   1.000
_cell.angle_alpha   90.00
_cell.angle_beta   90.00
_cell.angle_gamma   90.00
#
_symmetry.space_group_name_H-M   'P 1'
#
loop_
_entity.id
_entity.type
_entity.pdbx_description
1 polymer ?
#
loop_
_entity_poly.entity_id
_entity_poly.type
_entity_poly.pdbx_seq_one_letter_code
_entity_poly.pdbx_strand_id
1 'polypeptide(L)' 'MPLRCPDMLVELSRELDALARSEEDEAAFEAARVPYWLPVPPSVAAHRRAAQKMHDVARRLEAEARSWQLAT' A
#
# COMPACT_ATOMS: atom_id res chain seq x y z
N MET A 1 19.26 -17.11 6.64
CA MET A 1 18.81 -17.91 5.49
C MET A 1 18.43 -16.93 4.39
N PRO A 2 19.05 -16.96 3.19
CA PRO A 2 18.64 -16.09 2.10
C PRO A 2 17.21 -16.46 1.66
N LEU A 3 16.32 -15.47 1.57
CA LEU A 3 14.97 -15.65 1.03
C LEU A 3 15.07 -16.03 -0.44
N ARG A 4 14.27 -17.00 -0.90
CA ARG A 4 14.13 -17.26 -2.34
C ARG A 4 13.42 -16.07 -2.99
N CYS A 5 13.64 -15.87 -4.28
CA CYS A 5 13.00 -14.78 -5.04
C CYS A 5 11.48 -14.65 -4.82
N PRO A 6 10.66 -15.73 -4.83
CA PRO A 6 9.22 -15.61 -4.56
C PRO A 6 8.90 -15.20 -3.11
N ASP A 7 9.65 -15.69 -2.11
CA ASP A 7 9.43 -15.32 -0.70
C ASP A 7 9.72 -13.84 -0.47
N MET A 8 10.76 -13.30 -1.13
CA MET A 8 11.09 -11.88 -1.06
C MET A 8 9.99 -10.99 -1.66
N LEU A 9 9.37 -11.42 -2.76
CA LEU A 9 8.25 -10.68 -3.38
C LEU A 9 7.02 -10.65 -2.47
N VAL A 10 6.74 -11.73 -1.74
CA VAL A 10 5.64 -11.80 -0.77
C VAL A 10 5.91 -10.91 0.44
N GLU A 11 7.13 -10.89 0.99
CA GLU A 11 7.44 -10.01 2.11
C GLU A 11 7.39 -8.53 1.69
N LEU A 12 7.86 -8.20 0.49
CA LEU A 12 7.75 -6.84 -0.04
C LEU A 12 6.29 -6.42 -0.27
N SER A 13 5.42 -7.31 -0.76
CA SER A 13 3.99 -6.97 -0.94
C SER A 13 3.32 -6.66 0.39
N ARG A 14 3.64 -7.42 1.45
CA ARG A 14 3.13 -7.17 2.81
C ARG A 14 3.61 -5.83 3.37
N GLU A 15 4.87 -5.50 3.19
CA GLU A 15 5.41 -4.22 3.65
C GLU A 15 4.76 -3.04 2.92
N LEU A 16 4.52 -3.16 1.61
CA LEU A 16 3.80 -2.15 0.84
C LEU A 16 2.34 -2.00 1.30
N ASP A 17 1.66 -3.11 1.64
CA ASP A 17 0.31 -3.04 2.20
C ASP A 17 0.27 -2.41 3.60
N ALA A 18 1.31 -2.64 4.42
CA ALA A 18 1.44 -1.99 5.73
C ALA A 18 1.66 -0.48 5.59
N LEU A 19 2.53 -0.07 4.66
CA LEU A 19 2.73 1.35 4.33
C LEU A 19 1.47 2.00 3.77
N ALA A 20 0.74 1.30 2.89
CA ALA A 20 -0.51 1.80 2.33
C ALA A 20 -1.55 2.09 3.43
N ARG A 21 -1.70 1.17 4.40
CA ARG A 21 -2.59 1.38 5.57
C ARG A 21 -2.16 2.59 6.39
N SER A 22 -0.86 2.76 6.63
CA SER A 22 -0.35 3.93 7.35
C SER A 22 -0.69 5.26 6.65
N GLU A 23 -0.63 5.29 5.32
CA GLU A 23 -1.03 6.47 4.53
C GLU A 23 -2.55 6.72 4.60
N GLU A 24 -3.37 5.67 4.58
CA GLU A 24 -4.82 5.81 4.76
C GLU A 24 -5.20 6.32 6.16
N ASP A 25 -4.50 5.84 7.20
CA ASP A 25 -4.68 6.30 8.58
C ASP A 25 -4.31 7.78 8.72
N GLU A 26 -3.20 8.23 8.12
CA GLU A 26 -2.82 9.65 8.10
C GLU A 26 -3.86 10.50 7.35
N ALA A 27 -4.34 10.02 6.20
CA ALA A 27 -5.40 10.69 5.45
C ALA A 27 -6.70 10.83 6.28
N ALA A 28 -7.06 9.79 7.04
CA ALA A 28 -8.23 9.79 7.91
C ALA A 28 -8.03 10.75 9.09
N PHE A 29 -6.85 10.75 9.70
CA PHE A 29 -6.50 11.64 10.79
C PHE A 29 -6.54 13.11 10.37
N GLU A 30 -5.93 13.46 9.24
CA GLU A 30 -5.97 14.81 8.68
C GLU A 30 -7.40 15.24 8.35
N ALA A 31 -8.18 14.39 7.68
CA ALA A 31 -9.56 14.70 7.33
C ALA A 31 -10.44 14.91 8.56
N ALA A 32 -10.25 14.12 9.62
CA ALA A 32 -11.01 14.23 10.87
C ALA A 32 -10.76 15.55 11.61
N ARG A 33 -9.59 16.18 11.42
CA ARG A 33 -9.25 17.48 12.00
C ARG A 33 -9.89 18.65 11.25
N VAL A 34 -10.45 18.41 10.07
CA VAL A 34 -11.02 19.45 9.21
C VAL A 34 -12.53 19.48 9.42
N PRO A 35 -13.10 20.60 9.89
CA PRO A 35 -14.55 20.75 9.99
C PRO A 35 -15.23 20.50 8.63
N TYR A 36 -16.38 19.84 8.65
CA TYR A 36 -17.05 19.38 7.43
C TYR A 36 -17.43 20.49 6.43
N TRP A 37 -17.53 21.74 6.90
CA TRP A 37 -17.85 22.91 6.07
C TRP A 37 -16.62 23.55 5.41
N LEU A 38 -15.41 23.10 5.74
CA LEU A 38 -14.18 23.55 5.11
C LEU A 38 -13.73 22.56 4.03
N PRO A 39 -13.04 23.03 2.99
CA PRO A 39 -12.46 22.14 2.00
C PRO A 39 -11.44 21.22 2.66
N VAL A 40 -11.47 19.94 2.27
CA VAL A 40 -10.50 18.94 2.73
C VAL A 40 -9.10 19.32 2.21
N PRO A 41 -8.06 19.24 3.05
CA PRO A 41 -6.69 19.52 2.63
C PRO A 41 -6.27 18.65 1.44
N PRO A 42 -5.50 19.21 0.48
CA PRO A 42 -5.04 18.45 -0.68
C PRO A 42 -4.11 17.28 -0.31
N SER A 43 -3.47 17.32 0.86
CA SER A 43 -2.66 16.23 1.42
C SER A 43 -3.46 14.95 1.64
N VAL A 44 -4.72 15.02 2.08
CA VAL A 44 -5.60 13.85 2.24
C VAL A 44 -5.74 13.08 0.93
N ALA A 45 -5.92 13.79 -0.19
CA ALA A 45 -5.99 13.16 -1.51
C ALA A 45 -4.63 12.58 -1.94
N ALA A 46 -3.52 13.23 -1.56
CA ALA A 46 -2.17 12.73 -1.84
C ALA A 46 -1.88 11.43 -1.08
N HIS A 47 -2.19 11.35 0.22
CA HIS A 47 -2.07 10.15 1.04
C HIS A 47 -2.88 8.98 0.47
N ARG A 48 -4.17 9.19 0.17
CA ARG A 48 -5.02 8.16 -0.45
C ARG A 48 -4.48 7.67 -1.80
N ARG A 49 -3.92 8.57 -2.61
CA ARG A 49 -3.31 8.20 -3.89
C ARG A 49 -2.01 7.42 -3.71
N ALA A 50 -1.22 7.74 -2.68
CA ALA A 50 -0.03 6.99 -2.33
C ALA A 50 -0.39 5.57 -1.88
N ALA A 51 -1.35 5.43 -0.96
CA ALA A 51 -1.87 4.14 -0.51
C ALA A 51 -2.37 3.28 -1.68
N GLN A 52 -3.19 3.87 -2.57
CA GLN A 52 -3.69 3.15 -3.74
C GLN A 52 -2.55 2.62 -4.63
N LYS A 53 -1.52 3.44 -4.88
CA LYS A 53 -0.36 3.01 -5.68
C LYS A 53 0.42 1.89 -5.00
N MET A 54 0.57 1.95 -3.68
CA MET A 54 1.25 0.90 -2.91
C MET A 54 0.47 -0.41 -2.99
N HIS A 55 -0.85 -0.40 -2.82
CA HIS A 55 -1.71 -1.57 -3.02
C HIS A 55 -1.66 -2.12 -4.44
N ASP A 56 -1.62 -1.24 -5.47
CA ASP A 56 -1.49 -1.68 -6.86
C ASP A 56 -0.18 -2.43 -7.09
N VAL A 57 0.92 -1.93 -6.53
CA VAL A 57 2.24 -2.57 -6.63
C VAL A 57 2.27 -3.86 -5.82
N ALA A 58 1.74 -3.88 -4.59
CA ALA A 58 1.66 -5.07 -3.75
C ALA A 58 0.92 -6.21 -4.45
N ARG A 59 -0.25 -5.92 -5.02
CA ARG A 59 -1.04 -6.90 -5.80
C ARG A 59 -0.29 -7.44 -7.00
N ARG A 60 0.49 -6.60 -7.69
CA ARG A 60 1.34 -7.03 -8.81
C ARG A 60 2.44 -7.98 -8.33
N LEU A 61 3.14 -7.64 -7.25
CA LEU A 61 4.21 -8.48 -6.69
C LEU A 61 3.68 -9.84 -6.21
N GLU A 62 2.50 -9.88 -5.60
CA GLU A 62 1.87 -11.16 -5.23
C GLU A 62 1.52 -12.02 -6.45
N ALA A 63 1.02 -11.40 -7.53
CA ALA A 63 0.72 -12.10 -8.76
C ALA A 63 1.99 -12.68 -9.40
N GLU A 64 3.07 -11.90 -9.41
CA GLU A 64 4.39 -12.35 -9.84
C GLU A 64 4.85 -13.53 -8.98
N ALA A 65 4.85 -13.41 -7.65
CA ALA A 65 5.26 -14.47 -6.73
C ALA A 65 4.49 -15.79 -6.96
N ARG A 66 3.17 -15.72 -7.16
CA ARG A 66 2.34 -16.88 -7.50
C ARG A 66 2.73 -17.50 -8.83
N SER A 67 3.05 -16.69 -9.84
CA SER A 67 3.49 -17.21 -11.15
C SER A 67 4.80 -18.00 -11.06
N TRP A 68 5.74 -17.56 -10.21
CA TRP A 68 6.99 -18.27 -9.95
C TRP A 68 6.77 -19.62 -9.27
N GLN A 69 5.82 -19.69 -8.33
CA GLN A 69 5.46 -20.92 -7.63
C GLN A 69 4.83 -21.97 -8.56
N LEU A 70 4.10 -21.54 -9.59
CA LEU A 70 3.48 -22.45 -10.57
C LEU A 70 4.44 -22.95 -11.65
N ALA A 71 5.55 -22.23 -11.87
CA ALA A 71 6.58 -22.59 -12.86
C ALA A 71 7.66 -23.54 -12.30
N THR A 72 7.64 -23.83 -10.99
CA THR A 72 8.58 -24.71 -10.28
C THR A 72 7.92 -26.05 -10.00
#